data_AF-A5BZB3-F1
#
_entry.id   AF-A5BZB3-F1
#
_cell.length_a   1.000
_cell.length_b   1.000
_cell.length_c   1.000
_cell.angle_alpha   90.00
_cell.angle_beta   90.00
_cell.angle_gamma   90.00
#
_symmetry.space_group_name_H-M   'P 1'
#
loop_
_entity.id
_entity.type
_entity.pdbx_description
1 polymer ?
#
loop_
_entity_poly.entity_id
_entity_poly.type
_entity_poly.pdbx_seq_one_letter_code
_entity_poly.pdbx_strand_id
1 'polypeptide(L)'
;MGRRVSSVWGEKSSEWLQQRKKKDLGIEAKEAAVREVAKLLPLPELLQSISSIKADYITRQQANDAQLSTMVAEQVEQAQAGLESISSSQKTINQLRENFLSIERLCQECQNLIENHDQIKLLSNVRNNLNTTLKDVEGMMSISVEASEARDSLSDDKELINTYERLTALDGKRRFALAAAASHKEEVGRLREYFEDVDRTWETFEKTLWGHISNFYKLSKERHLRHTPTSDTHTHTHATLEYCKTSINKCSIN
;
A
#
# COMPACT_ATOMS: atom_id res chain seq x y z
N MET A 1 43.65 13.94 41.13
CA MET A 1 44.08 12.85 42.05
C MET A 1 42.99 12.31 42.99
N GLY A 2 41.85 12.97 43.25
CA GLY A 2 40.93 12.58 44.34
C GLY A 2 40.06 11.32 44.15
N ARG A 3 39.81 10.85 42.91
CA ARG A 3 38.93 9.67 42.68
C ARG A 3 39.53 8.32 43.10
N ARG A 4 40.85 8.18 43.05
CA ARG A 4 41.54 6.92 43.38
C ARG A 4 41.68 6.70 44.90
N VAL A 5 41.62 7.77 45.70
CA VAL A 5 41.68 7.66 47.16
C VAL A 5 40.33 7.18 47.69
N SER A 6 39.21 7.78 47.23
CA SER A 6 37.85 7.41 47.66
C SER A 6 37.46 5.96 47.40
N SER A 7 37.95 5.33 46.32
CA SER A 7 37.66 3.91 46.03
C SER A 7 38.37 2.97 47.02
N VAL A 8 39.62 3.29 47.38
CA VAL A 8 40.45 2.47 48.28
C VAL A 8 39.92 2.49 49.72
N TRP A 9 39.38 3.61 50.19
CA TRP A 9 38.72 3.68 51.51
C TRP A 9 37.38 2.95 51.52
N GLY A 10 36.63 2.97 50.41
CA GLY A 10 35.39 2.21 50.24
C GLY A 10 35.60 0.69 50.22
N GLU A 11 36.64 0.23 49.52
CA GLU A 11 37.03 -1.20 49.50
C GLU A 11 37.47 -1.67 50.88
N LYS A 12 38.37 -0.95 51.56
CA LYS A 12 38.79 -1.30 52.92
C LYS A 12 37.61 -1.36 53.89
N SER A 13 36.70 -0.39 53.86
CA SER A 13 35.51 -0.40 54.73
C SER A 13 34.60 -1.61 54.47
N SER A 14 34.54 -2.08 53.23
CA SER A 14 33.73 -3.25 52.83
C SER A 14 34.35 -4.56 53.33
N GLU A 15 35.68 -4.69 53.24
CA GLU A 15 36.42 -5.84 53.78
C GLU A 15 36.27 -5.96 55.31
N TRP A 16 36.40 -4.85 56.04
CA TRP A 16 36.21 -4.82 57.50
C TRP A 16 34.80 -5.27 57.91
N LEU A 17 33.77 -4.85 57.17
CA LEU A 17 32.38 -5.27 57.41
C LEU A 17 32.18 -6.77 57.12
N GLN A 18 32.77 -7.29 56.06
CA GLN A 18 32.72 -8.73 55.75
C GLN A 18 33.44 -9.58 56.81
N GLN A 19 34.61 -9.15 57.28
CA GLN A 19 35.34 -9.85 58.33
C GLN A 19 34.58 -9.86 59.66
N ARG A 20 33.97 -8.73 60.02
CA ARG A 20 33.15 -8.64 61.22
C ARG A 20 31.91 -9.54 61.10
N LYS A 21 31.20 -9.50 59.97
CA LYS A 21 30.04 -10.37 59.71
C LYS A 21 30.39 -11.85 59.77
N LYS A 22 31.54 -12.25 59.20
CA LYS A 22 32.03 -13.64 59.27
C LYS A 22 32.30 -14.07 60.71
N LYS A 23 32.87 -13.18 61.53
CA LYS A 23 33.12 -13.44 62.94
C LYS A 23 31.82 -13.62 63.73
N ASP A 24 30.85 -12.73 63.52
CA ASP A 24 29.55 -12.77 64.20
C ASP A 24 28.77 -14.06 63.85
N LEU A 25 28.74 -14.44 62.57
CA LEU A 25 28.16 -15.71 62.11
C LEU A 25 28.85 -16.94 62.73
N GLY A 26 30.18 -16.89 62.91
CA GLY A 26 30.93 -17.97 63.55
C GLY A 26 30.57 -18.14 65.03
N ILE A 27 30.30 -17.04 65.74
CA ILE A 27 29.86 -17.07 67.13
C ILE A 27 28.44 -17.63 67.22
N GLU A 28 27.53 -17.14 66.39
CA GLU A 28 26.14 -17.61 66.33
C GLU A 28 26.03 -19.11 66.01
N ALA A 29 26.81 -19.59 65.03
CA ALA A 29 26.87 -21.00 64.67
C ALA A 29 27.36 -21.88 65.83
N LYS A 30 28.36 -21.40 66.58
CA LYS A 30 28.88 -22.10 67.76
C LYS A 30 27.83 -22.18 68.86
N GLU A 31 27.14 -21.08 69.15
CA GLU A 31 26.07 -21.05 70.17
C GLU A 31 24.88 -21.93 69.78
N ALA A 32 24.51 -21.96 68.49
CA ALA A 32 23.50 -22.87 67.97
C ALA A 32 23.92 -24.34 68.12
N ALA A 33 25.16 -24.67 67.79
CA ALA A 33 25.68 -26.03 67.93
C ALA A 33 25.68 -26.49 69.39
N VAL A 34 26.08 -25.63 70.34
CA VAL A 34 26.04 -25.93 71.78
C VAL A 34 24.61 -26.20 72.25
N ARG A 35 23.63 -25.39 71.81
CA ARG A 35 22.22 -25.61 72.12
C ARG A 35 21.71 -26.94 71.59
N GLU A 36 22.15 -27.35 70.40
CA GLU A 36 21.70 -28.60 69.78
C GLU A 36 22.31 -29.83 70.46
N VAL A 37 23.60 -29.77 70.82
CA VAL A 37 24.25 -30.83 71.61
C VAL A 37 23.56 -30.99 72.98
N ALA A 38 23.19 -29.87 73.62
CA ALA A 38 22.47 -29.91 74.89
C ALA A 38 21.08 -30.56 74.77
N LYS A 39 20.38 -30.41 73.64
CA LYS A 39 19.10 -31.10 73.39
C LYS A 39 19.27 -32.60 73.16
N LEU A 40 20.36 -33.02 72.53
CA LEU A 40 20.64 -34.43 72.22
C LEU A 40 21.09 -35.23 73.44
N LEU A 41 21.67 -34.58 74.45
CA LEU A 41 22.21 -35.21 75.66
C LEU A 41 21.59 -34.64 76.96
N PRO A 42 20.27 -34.75 77.17
CA PRO A 42 19.61 -34.25 78.38
C PRO A 42 19.92 -35.08 79.64
N LEU A 43 20.33 -36.34 79.48
CA LEU A 43 20.57 -37.29 80.56
C LEU A 43 21.95 -37.98 80.42
N PRO A 44 22.61 -38.36 81.53
CA PRO A 44 23.94 -38.97 81.50
C PRO A 44 24.01 -40.33 80.81
N GLU A 45 22.94 -41.13 80.80
CA GLU A 45 22.96 -42.46 80.17
C GLU A 45 23.11 -42.38 78.64
N LEU A 46 22.70 -41.24 78.05
CA LEU A 46 22.78 -41.00 76.60
C LEU A 46 24.22 -40.76 76.11
N LEU A 47 25.20 -40.58 77.00
CA LEU A 47 26.61 -40.46 76.64
C LEU A 47 27.14 -41.68 75.87
N GLN A 48 26.54 -42.86 76.08
CA GLN A 48 26.89 -44.08 75.33
C GLN A 48 26.56 -43.97 73.82
N SER A 49 25.61 -43.12 73.45
CA SER A 49 25.18 -42.91 72.05
C SER A 49 26.03 -41.89 71.28
N ILE A 50 26.97 -41.20 71.95
CA ILE A 50 27.80 -40.14 71.34
C ILE A 50 28.55 -40.62 70.09
N SER A 51 29.07 -41.86 70.11
CA SER A 51 29.78 -42.44 68.97
C SER A 51 28.89 -42.54 67.73
N SER A 52 27.63 -42.98 67.91
CA SER A 52 26.63 -43.08 66.85
C SER A 52 26.17 -41.71 66.37
N ILE A 53 25.88 -40.77 67.29
CA ILE A 53 25.49 -39.40 66.94
C ILE A 53 26.60 -38.69 66.16
N LYS A 54 27.86 -38.82 66.62
CA LYS A 54 29.01 -38.25 65.93
C LYS A 54 29.18 -38.84 64.53
N ALA A 55 28.99 -40.16 64.37
CA ALA A 55 29.07 -40.80 63.06
C ALA A 55 28.00 -40.25 62.10
N ASP A 56 26.75 -40.10 62.54
CA ASP A 56 25.67 -39.52 61.73
C ASP A 56 25.98 -38.07 61.31
N TYR A 57 26.46 -37.23 62.24
CA TYR A 57 26.86 -35.85 61.94
C TYR A 57 28.04 -35.78 60.95
N ILE A 58 29.01 -36.69 61.05
CA ILE A 58 30.12 -36.77 60.08
C ILE A 58 29.59 -37.14 58.70
N THR A 59 28.71 -38.13 58.58
CA THR A 59 28.11 -38.51 57.30
C THR A 59 27.30 -37.36 56.70
N ARG A 60 26.48 -36.66 57.50
CA ARG A 60 25.72 -35.49 57.04
C ARG A 60 26.63 -34.34 56.62
N GLN A 61 27.69 -34.08 57.37
CA GLN A 61 28.68 -33.06 57.01
C GLN A 61 29.34 -33.39 55.66
N GLN A 62 29.80 -34.63 55.48
CA GLN A 62 30.41 -35.07 54.22
C GLN A 62 29.43 -34.96 53.05
N ALA A 63 28.17 -35.32 53.24
CA ALA A 63 27.13 -35.18 52.22
C ALA A 63 26.87 -33.69 51.87
N ASN A 64 26.76 -32.83 52.87
CA ASN A 64 26.57 -31.39 52.67
C ASN A 64 27.79 -30.75 51.99
N ASP A 65 29.01 -31.11 52.38
CA ASP A 65 30.24 -30.60 51.78
C ASP A 65 30.33 -31.00 50.30
N ALA A 66 30.00 -32.24 49.98
CA ALA A 66 29.94 -32.72 48.59
C ALA A 66 28.88 -31.96 47.78
N GLN A 67 27.67 -31.80 48.32
CA GLN A 67 26.58 -31.07 47.67
C GLN A 67 26.94 -29.59 47.44
N LEU A 68 27.48 -28.90 48.46
CA LEU A 68 27.89 -27.51 48.36
C LEU A 68 29.01 -27.34 47.33
N SER A 69 29.99 -28.25 47.30
CA SER A 69 31.07 -28.24 46.31
C SER A 69 30.52 -28.34 44.89
N THR A 70 29.62 -29.30 44.65
CA THR A 70 28.97 -29.47 43.34
C THR A 70 28.13 -28.24 42.97
N MET A 71 27.30 -27.73 43.86
CA MET A 71 26.48 -26.54 43.59
C MET A 71 27.33 -25.31 43.28
N VAL A 72 28.43 -25.09 44.02
CA VAL A 72 29.33 -23.95 43.75
C VAL A 72 30.02 -24.13 42.41
N ALA A 73 30.47 -25.34 42.07
CA ALA A 73 31.06 -25.62 40.77
C ALA A 73 30.07 -25.34 39.62
N GLU A 74 28.83 -25.81 39.73
CA GLU A 74 27.78 -25.57 38.75
C GLU A 74 27.44 -24.08 38.62
N GLN A 75 27.36 -23.33 39.72
CA GLN A 75 27.11 -21.89 39.70
C GLN A 75 28.25 -21.11 39.03
N VAL A 76 29.50 -21.52 39.26
CA VAL A 76 30.66 -20.92 38.59
C VAL A 76 30.64 -21.20 37.10
N GLU A 77 30.33 -22.44 36.70
CA GLU A 77 30.21 -22.83 35.30
C GLU A 77 29.08 -22.05 34.59
N GLN A 78 27.91 -21.95 35.22
CA GLN A 78 26.79 -21.16 34.71
C GLN A 78 27.14 -19.67 34.57
N ALA A 79 27.83 -19.10 35.56
CA ALA A 79 28.27 -17.72 35.51
C ALA A 79 29.29 -17.48 34.39
N GLN A 80 30.22 -18.42 34.17
CA GLN A 80 31.20 -18.35 33.10
C GLN A 80 30.53 -18.45 31.73
N ALA A 81 29.63 -19.40 31.52
CA ALA A 81 28.86 -19.52 30.28
C ALA A 81 28.02 -18.25 30.01
N GLY A 82 27.42 -17.67 31.06
CA GLY A 82 26.72 -16.39 30.97
C GLY A 82 27.65 -15.24 30.56
N LEU A 83 28.86 -15.17 31.12
CA LEU A 83 29.85 -14.15 30.76
C LEU A 83 30.28 -14.27 29.29
N GLU A 84 30.51 -15.49 28.80
CA GLU A 84 30.83 -15.76 27.39
C GLU A 84 29.68 -15.37 26.45
N SER A 85 28.43 -15.68 26.82
CA SER A 85 27.24 -15.26 26.09
C SER A 85 27.09 -13.73 26.02
N ILE A 86 27.34 -13.03 27.13
CA ILE A 86 27.33 -11.56 27.17
C ILE A 86 28.46 -10.98 26.31
N SER A 87 29.67 -11.53 26.40
CA SER A 87 30.83 -11.08 25.62
C SER A 87 30.61 -11.23 24.12
N SER A 88 30.08 -12.38 23.68
CA SER A 88 29.70 -12.62 22.29
C SER A 88 28.59 -11.68 21.83
N SER A 89 27.55 -11.48 22.64
CA SER A 89 26.47 -10.52 22.35
C SER A 89 26.99 -9.09 22.19
N GLN A 90 27.92 -8.66 23.06
CA GLN A 90 28.56 -7.35 22.95
C GLN A 90 29.31 -7.20 21.62
N LYS A 91 30.04 -8.23 21.19
CA LYS A 91 30.74 -8.24 19.90
C LYS A 91 29.77 -8.11 18.73
N THR A 92 28.66 -8.85 18.76
CA THR A 92 27.60 -8.76 17.74
C THR A 92 26.96 -7.38 17.70
N ILE A 93 26.69 -6.76 18.86
CA ILE A 93 26.14 -5.40 18.93
C ILE A 93 27.11 -4.38 18.31
N ASN A 94 28.41 -4.52 18.57
CA ASN A 94 29.40 -3.61 17.98
C ASN A 94 29.49 -3.77 16.46
N GLN A 95 29.49 -5.00 15.94
CA GLN A 95 29.40 -5.25 14.49
C GLN A 95 28.12 -4.69 13.88
N LEU A 96 26.98 -4.81 14.57
CA LEU A 96 25.72 -4.25 14.12
C LEU A 96 25.77 -2.73 14.05
N ARG A 97 26.40 -2.05 15.02
CA ARG A 97 26.66 -0.61 14.97
C ARG A 97 27.54 -0.22 13.77
N GLU A 98 28.61 -0.94 13.51
CA GLU A 98 29.48 -0.71 12.35
C GLU A 98 28.72 -0.88 11.03
N ASN A 99 27.86 -1.90 10.94
CA ASN A 99 27.00 -2.13 9.78
C ASN A 99 26.03 -0.96 9.56
N PHE A 100 25.40 -0.44 10.62
CA PHE A 100 24.52 0.73 10.51
C PHE A 100 25.26 1.98 10.01
N LEU A 101 26.47 2.25 10.51
CA LEU A 101 27.31 3.35 10.01
C LEU A 101 27.66 3.17 8.52
N SER A 102 27.94 1.93 8.10
CA SER A 102 28.22 1.62 6.69
C SER A 102 26.99 1.85 5.81
N ILE A 103 25.80 1.45 6.27
CA ILE A 103 24.54 1.69 5.56
C ILE A 103 24.28 3.19 5.43
N GLU A 104 24.40 3.96 6.51
CA GLU A 104 24.21 5.42 6.48
C GLU A 104 25.17 6.09 5.47
N ARG A 105 26.45 5.69 5.49
CA ARG A 105 27.44 6.18 4.53
C ARG A 105 27.03 5.87 3.08
N LEU A 106 26.64 4.63 2.80
CA LEU A 106 26.20 4.22 1.46
C LEU A 106 24.94 4.97 1.02
N CYS A 107 23.96 5.16 1.90
CA CYS A 107 22.77 5.94 1.61
C CYS A 107 23.12 7.40 1.28
N GLN A 108 24.06 8.00 2.00
CA GLN A 108 24.53 9.35 1.74
C GLN A 108 25.27 9.46 0.39
N GLU A 109 26.09 8.46 0.05
CA GLU A 109 26.76 8.37 -1.25
C GLU A 109 25.74 8.24 -2.38
N CYS A 110 24.71 7.41 -2.23
CA CYS A 110 23.65 7.27 -3.21
C CYS A 110 22.81 8.54 -3.41
N GLN A 111 22.61 9.36 -2.37
CA GLN A 111 21.94 10.66 -2.51
C GLN A 111 22.71 11.60 -3.44
N ASN A 112 24.03 11.49 -3.47
CA ASN A 112 24.88 12.30 -4.33
C ASN A 112 25.17 11.64 -5.69
N LEU A 113 24.76 10.38 -5.91
CA LEU A 113 25.08 9.61 -7.11
C LEU A 113 24.22 10.01 -8.33
N ILE A 114 22.99 10.48 -8.10
CA ILE A 114 22.14 11.03 -9.16
C ILE A 114 22.17 12.55 -9.03
N GLU A 115 23.20 13.16 -9.61
CA GLU A 115 23.23 14.61 -9.80
C GLU A 115 21.96 15.05 -10.53
N ASN A 116 21.34 16.13 -10.05
CA ASN A 116 20.21 16.77 -10.70
C ASN A 116 18.93 15.91 -10.79
N HIS A 117 18.65 15.01 -9.82
CA HIS A 117 17.38 14.27 -9.79
C HIS A 117 16.15 15.19 -9.94
N ASP A 118 16.15 16.36 -9.29
CA ASP A 118 15.08 17.35 -9.41
C ASP A 118 14.93 17.86 -10.86
N GLN A 119 16.04 18.05 -11.57
CA GLN A 119 16.00 18.46 -12.98
C GLN A 119 15.51 17.33 -13.87
N ILE A 120 15.88 16.07 -13.60
CA ILE A 120 15.36 14.89 -14.32
C ILE A 120 13.85 14.78 -14.11
N LYS A 121 13.37 15.00 -12.89
CA LYS A 121 11.94 14.99 -12.57
C LYS A 121 11.21 16.14 -13.27
N LEU A 122 11.79 17.34 -13.25
CA LEU A 122 11.25 18.49 -13.97
C LEU A 122 11.18 18.23 -15.48
N LEU A 123 12.25 17.72 -16.07
CA LEU A 123 12.30 17.35 -17.49
C LEU A 123 11.27 16.28 -17.84
N SER A 124 11.10 15.27 -17.00
CA SER A 124 10.09 14.22 -17.18
C SER A 124 8.68 14.80 -17.16
N ASN A 125 8.39 15.69 -16.21
CA ASN A 125 7.10 16.38 -16.13
C ASN A 125 6.86 17.27 -17.35
N VAL A 126 7.85 18.06 -17.76
CA VAL A 126 7.78 18.89 -18.97
C VAL A 126 7.50 18.03 -20.20
N ARG A 127 8.22 16.90 -20.37
CA ARG A 127 8.01 15.96 -21.48
C ARG A 127 6.60 15.38 -21.48
N ASN A 128 6.10 14.94 -20.32
CA ASN A 128 4.78 14.32 -20.23
C ASN A 128 3.67 15.34 -20.51
N ASN A 129 3.80 16.57 -20.00
CA ASN A 129 2.88 17.66 -20.28
C ASN A 129 2.89 18.00 -21.77
N LEU A 130 4.08 18.16 -22.36
CA LEU A 130 4.21 18.45 -23.79
C LEU A 130 3.61 17.33 -24.66
N ASN A 131 3.83 16.07 -24.33
CA ASN A 131 3.22 14.94 -25.04
C ASN A 131 1.69 14.95 -24.94
N THR A 132 1.14 15.39 -23.82
CA THR A 132 -0.32 15.54 -23.65
C THR A 132 -0.83 16.65 -24.56
N THR A 133 -0.21 17.82 -24.51
CA THR A 133 -0.56 18.95 -25.39
C THR A 133 -0.44 18.60 -26.88
N LEU A 134 0.60 17.85 -27.28
CA LEU A 134 0.74 17.40 -28.66
C LEU A 134 -0.40 16.48 -29.09
N LYS A 135 -0.83 15.54 -28.24
CA LYS A 135 -1.99 14.69 -28.51
C LYS A 135 -3.28 15.48 -28.60
N ASP A 136 -3.45 16.48 -27.74
CA ASP A 136 -4.64 17.35 -27.77
C ASP A 136 -4.69 18.13 -29.10
N VAL A 137 -3.57 18.70 -29.54
CA VAL A 137 -3.47 19.41 -30.84
C VAL A 137 -3.69 18.47 -32.02
N GLU A 138 -3.08 17.28 -32.02
CA GLU A 138 -3.28 16.26 -33.07
C GLU A 138 -4.75 15.84 -33.14
N GLY A 139 -5.38 15.60 -31.98
CA GLY A 139 -6.81 15.34 -31.88
C GLY A 139 -7.65 16.49 -32.47
N MET A 140 -7.30 17.74 -32.15
CA MET A 140 -7.99 18.92 -32.69
C MET A 140 -7.85 19.06 -34.21
N MET A 141 -6.66 18.78 -34.75
CA MET A 141 -6.44 18.81 -36.21
C MET A 141 -7.15 17.68 -36.94
N SER A 142 -7.34 16.51 -36.30
CA SER A 142 -8.08 15.39 -36.90
C SER A 142 -9.56 15.70 -37.12
N ILE A 143 -10.17 16.53 -36.26
CA ILE A 143 -11.62 16.80 -36.28
C ILE A 143 -12.03 17.49 -37.59
N SER A 144 -11.29 18.50 -38.04
CA SER A 144 -11.64 19.23 -39.26
C SER A 144 -11.49 18.36 -40.52
N VAL A 145 -10.45 17.53 -40.57
CA VAL A 145 -10.22 16.59 -41.68
C VAL A 145 -11.33 15.55 -41.73
N GLU A 146 -11.60 14.88 -40.62
CA GLU A 146 -12.67 13.86 -40.53
C GLU A 146 -14.06 14.45 -40.79
N ALA A 147 -14.34 15.69 -40.36
CA ALA A 147 -15.59 16.38 -40.65
C ALA A 147 -15.77 16.71 -42.14
N SER A 148 -14.67 17.06 -42.83
CA SER A 148 -14.67 17.29 -44.28
C SER A 148 -14.88 15.98 -45.03
N GLU A 149 -14.17 14.92 -44.66
CA GLU A 149 -14.34 13.60 -45.29
C GLU A 149 -15.77 13.07 -45.11
N ALA A 150 -16.34 13.21 -43.91
CA ALA A 150 -17.74 12.84 -43.65
C ALA A 150 -18.70 13.65 -44.53
N ARG A 151 -18.41 14.93 -44.77
CA ARG A 151 -19.22 15.79 -45.66
C ARG A 151 -19.14 15.34 -47.11
N ASP A 152 -17.95 15.02 -47.60
CA ASP A 152 -17.75 14.57 -48.97
C ASP A 152 -18.46 13.21 -49.22
N SER A 153 -18.41 12.31 -48.23
CA SER A 153 -19.09 11.01 -48.27
C SER A 153 -20.63 11.10 -48.36
N LEU A 154 -21.26 12.21 -47.96
CA LEU A 154 -22.71 12.40 -48.08
C LEU A 154 -23.19 12.48 -49.54
N SER A 155 -22.28 12.58 -50.51
CA SER A 155 -22.61 12.58 -51.94
C SER A 155 -22.98 11.19 -52.48
N ASP A 156 -22.60 10.10 -51.78
CA ASP A 156 -22.95 8.72 -52.13
C ASP A 156 -23.95 8.15 -51.10
N ASP A 157 -25.17 7.86 -51.57
CA ASP A 157 -26.23 7.30 -50.74
C ASP A 157 -25.85 5.96 -50.07
N LYS A 158 -24.87 5.24 -50.62
CA LYS A 158 -24.36 3.98 -50.03
C LYS A 158 -23.49 4.19 -48.80
N GLU A 159 -22.92 5.38 -48.64
CA GLU A 159 -22.01 5.73 -47.55
C GLU A 159 -22.73 6.37 -46.35
N LEU A 160 -24.07 6.45 -46.37
CA LEU A 160 -24.86 7.11 -45.34
C LEU A 160 -24.64 6.51 -43.94
N ILE A 161 -24.51 5.18 -43.84
CA ILE A 161 -24.25 4.48 -42.57
C ILE A 161 -22.84 4.78 -42.06
N ASN A 162 -21.82 4.68 -42.92
CA ASN A 162 -20.44 4.97 -42.58
C ASN A 162 -20.26 6.43 -42.15
N THR A 163 -20.98 7.34 -42.80
CA THR A 163 -20.99 8.76 -42.48
C THR A 163 -21.58 9.01 -41.09
N TYR A 164 -22.69 8.34 -40.74
CA TYR A 164 -23.28 8.41 -39.40
C TYR A 164 -22.32 7.91 -38.31
N GLU A 165 -21.62 6.80 -38.54
CA GLU A 165 -20.63 6.26 -37.59
C GLU A 165 -19.48 7.25 -37.36
N ARG A 166 -18.95 7.85 -38.44
CA ARG A 166 -17.90 8.87 -38.37
C ARG A 166 -18.35 10.12 -37.63
N LEU A 167 -19.55 10.63 -37.91
CA LEU A 167 -20.10 11.80 -37.22
C LEU A 167 -20.37 11.52 -35.73
N THR A 168 -20.83 10.31 -35.39
CA THR A 168 -21.01 9.89 -33.99
C THR A 168 -19.67 9.81 -33.24
N ALA A 169 -18.61 9.33 -33.90
CA ALA A 169 -17.27 9.33 -33.34
C ALA A 169 -16.74 10.75 -33.09
N LEU A 170 -17.02 11.67 -34.02
CA LEU A 170 -16.68 13.10 -33.89
C LEU A 170 -17.45 13.77 -32.74
N ASP A 171 -18.72 13.45 -32.53
CA ASP A 171 -19.48 13.93 -31.37
C ASP A 171 -18.92 13.36 -30.05
N GLY A 172 -18.46 12.11 -30.06
CA GLY A 172 -17.69 11.53 -28.97
C GLY A 172 -16.45 12.38 -28.62
N LYS A 173 -15.61 12.67 -29.63
CA LYS A 173 -14.42 13.53 -29.46
C LYS A 173 -14.78 14.92 -28.93
N ARG A 174 -15.87 15.52 -29.41
CA ARG A 174 -16.40 16.81 -28.93
C ARG A 174 -16.70 16.79 -27.44
N ARG A 175 -17.42 15.77 -26.96
CA ARG A 175 -17.78 15.66 -25.55
C ARG A 175 -16.55 15.53 -24.66
N PHE A 176 -15.55 14.76 -25.08
CA PHE A 176 -14.29 14.64 -24.34
C PHE A 176 -13.50 15.96 -24.32
N ALA A 177 -13.37 16.63 -25.46
CA ALA A 177 -12.63 17.89 -25.55
C ALA A 177 -13.30 19.01 -24.72
N LEU A 178 -14.63 19.14 -24.78
CA LEU A 178 -15.36 20.12 -23.98
C LEU A 178 -15.32 19.82 -22.47
N ALA A 179 -15.28 18.56 -22.08
CA ALA A 179 -15.11 18.17 -20.68
C ALA A 179 -13.71 18.52 -20.16
N ALA A 180 -12.67 18.32 -20.97
CA ALA A 180 -11.30 18.69 -20.63
C ALA A 180 -11.13 20.20 -20.46
N ALA A 181 -11.76 20.99 -21.33
CA ALA A 181 -11.73 22.45 -21.28
C ALA A 181 -12.75 23.07 -20.30
N ALA A 182 -13.56 22.28 -19.58
CA ALA A 182 -14.69 22.80 -18.78
C ALA A 182 -14.29 23.85 -17.72
N SER A 183 -13.06 23.77 -17.23
CA SER A 183 -12.48 24.71 -16.26
C SER A 183 -12.09 26.06 -16.87
N HIS A 184 -12.00 26.19 -18.20
CA HIS A 184 -11.49 27.36 -18.91
C HIS A 184 -12.55 27.86 -19.90
N LYS A 185 -13.43 28.75 -19.42
CA LYS A 185 -14.63 29.21 -20.16
C LYS A 185 -14.33 29.86 -21.51
N GLU A 186 -13.21 30.56 -21.65
CA GLU A 186 -12.82 31.19 -22.92
C GLU A 186 -12.40 30.16 -23.97
N GLU A 187 -11.66 29.13 -23.56
CA GLU A 187 -11.19 28.04 -24.43
C GLU A 187 -12.35 27.18 -24.92
N VAL A 188 -13.37 26.98 -24.09
CA VAL A 188 -14.62 26.32 -24.48
C VAL A 188 -15.33 27.05 -25.63
N GLY A 189 -15.27 28.39 -25.65
CA GLY A 189 -15.84 29.19 -26.73
C GLY A 189 -15.13 28.93 -28.06
N ARG A 190 -13.80 29.07 -28.08
CA ARG A 190 -12.98 28.81 -29.27
C ARG A 190 -13.07 27.36 -29.74
N LEU A 191 -13.16 26.41 -28.80
CA LEU A 191 -13.29 24.99 -29.12
C LEU A 191 -14.60 24.68 -29.86
N ARG A 192 -15.71 25.37 -29.54
CA ARG A 192 -16.97 25.22 -30.29
C ARG A 192 -16.85 25.64 -31.75
N GLU A 193 -16.05 26.67 -32.05
CA GLU A 193 -15.81 27.12 -33.42
C GLU A 193 -15.18 26.01 -34.27
N TYR A 194 -14.24 25.23 -33.71
CA TYR A 194 -13.65 24.07 -34.40
C TYR A 194 -14.64 22.95 -34.71
N PHE A 195 -15.75 22.87 -33.98
CA PHE A 195 -16.79 21.87 -34.16
C PHE A 195 -17.93 22.34 -35.07
N GLU A 196 -17.93 23.60 -35.53
CA GLU A 196 -18.98 24.15 -36.39
C GLU A 196 -19.08 23.38 -37.70
N ASP A 197 -17.96 22.93 -38.27
CA ASP A 197 -17.95 22.12 -39.48
C ASP A 197 -18.63 20.75 -39.29
N VAL A 198 -18.53 20.18 -38.10
CA VAL A 198 -19.23 18.94 -37.73
C VAL A 198 -20.73 19.18 -37.64
N ASP A 199 -21.16 20.31 -37.04
CA ASP A 199 -22.58 20.66 -36.94
C ASP A 199 -23.21 20.87 -38.33
N ARG A 200 -22.52 21.59 -39.23
CA ARG A 200 -22.96 21.78 -40.61
C ARG A 200 -23.09 20.45 -41.38
N THR A 201 -22.15 19.53 -41.15
CA THR A 201 -22.21 18.20 -41.77
C THR A 201 -23.36 17.37 -41.19
N TRP A 202 -23.65 17.49 -39.89
CA TRP A 202 -24.80 16.84 -39.24
C TRP A 202 -26.14 17.33 -39.82
N GLU A 203 -26.32 18.65 -39.97
CA GLU A 203 -27.52 19.20 -40.60
C GLU A 203 -27.70 18.69 -42.04
N THR A 204 -26.61 18.53 -42.79
CA THR A 204 -26.64 18.05 -44.17
C THR A 204 -27.02 16.56 -44.20
N PHE A 205 -26.45 15.75 -43.31
CA PHE A 205 -26.81 14.35 -43.12
C PHE A 205 -28.31 14.18 -42.81
N GLU A 206 -28.83 14.96 -41.85
CA GLU A 206 -30.24 14.90 -41.48
C GLU A 206 -31.15 15.26 -42.65
N LYS A 207 -30.83 16.30 -43.42
CA LYS A 207 -31.59 16.68 -44.62
C LYS A 207 -31.61 15.55 -45.65
N THR A 208 -30.48 14.89 -45.89
CA THR A 208 -30.39 13.74 -46.81
C THR A 208 -31.21 12.55 -46.30
N LEU A 209 -31.09 12.20 -45.01
CA LEU A 209 -31.84 11.11 -44.39
C LEU A 209 -33.36 11.36 -44.46
N TRP A 210 -33.82 12.56 -44.09
CA TRP A 210 -35.23 12.93 -44.18
C TRP A 210 -35.74 13.00 -45.63
N GLY A 211 -34.87 13.39 -46.56
CA GLY A 211 -35.13 13.32 -47.99
C GLY A 211 -35.43 11.89 -48.45
N HIS A 212 -34.59 10.93 -48.06
CA HIS A 212 -34.78 9.50 -48.35
C HIS A 212 -36.06 8.93 -47.74
N ILE A 213 -36.30 9.21 -46.45
CA ILE A 213 -37.51 8.77 -45.74
C ILE A 213 -38.77 9.33 -46.41
N SER A 214 -38.76 10.63 -46.75
CA SER A 214 -39.89 11.29 -47.42
C SER A 214 -40.14 10.74 -48.82
N ASN A 215 -39.07 10.45 -49.58
CA ASN A 215 -39.17 9.85 -50.90
C ASN A 215 -39.76 8.43 -50.81
N PHE A 216 -39.28 7.62 -49.87
CA PHE A 216 -39.83 6.29 -49.61
C PHE A 216 -41.31 6.33 -49.23
N TYR A 217 -41.71 7.28 -48.38
CA TYR A 217 -43.11 7.49 -48.02
C TYR A 217 -43.98 7.84 -49.23
N LYS A 218 -43.52 8.75 -50.10
CA LYS A 218 -44.21 9.12 -51.35
C LYS A 218 -44.36 7.91 -52.28
N LEU A 219 -43.28 7.17 -52.52
CA LEU A 219 -43.29 5.98 -53.38
C LEU A 219 -44.23 4.89 -52.83
N SER A 220 -44.26 4.70 -51.52
CA SER A 220 -45.16 3.74 -50.85
C SER A 220 -46.62 4.13 -51.02
N LYS A 221 -46.94 5.42 -50.89
CA LYS A 221 -48.30 5.96 -51.12
C LYS A 221 -48.74 5.81 -52.58
N GLU A 222 -47.86 6.09 -53.55
CA GLU A 222 -48.16 5.94 -54.98
C GLU A 222 -48.33 4.48 -55.44
N ARG A 223 -47.62 3.53 -54.81
CA ARG A 223 -47.84 2.10 -55.05
C ARG A 223 -49.15 1.60 -54.44
N HIS A 224 -49.53 2.10 -53.27
CA HIS A 224 -50.83 1.78 -52.66
C HIS A 224 -52.01 2.27 -53.52
N LEU A 225 -51.93 3.49 -54.07
CA LEU A 225 -52.95 4.03 -54.97
C LEU A 225 -53.08 3.24 -56.28
N ARG A 226 -51.98 2.70 -56.82
CA ARG A 226 -51.98 1.85 -58.03
C ARG A 226 -52.50 0.43 -57.81
N HIS A 227 -52.55 -0.06 -56.56
CA HIS A 227 -53.05 -1.40 -56.20
C HIS A 227 -54.42 -1.35 -55.50
N THR A 228 -55.31 -0.44 -55.88
CA THR A 228 -56.75 -0.56 -55.55
C THR A 228 -57.52 -1.23 -56.69
N PRO A 229 -57.55 -2.57 -56.81
CA PRO A 229 -58.67 -3.24 -57.43
C PRO A 229 -59.83 -3.27 -56.44
N THR A 230 -61.01 -2.98 -56.96
CA THR A 230 -62.31 -3.12 -56.32
C THR A 230 -62.48 -4.51 -55.67
N SER A 231 -62.36 -4.62 -54.34
CA SER A 231 -63.25 -5.41 -53.46
C SER A 231 -62.68 -5.50 -52.03
N ASP A 232 -63.42 -4.93 -51.08
CA ASP A 232 -63.60 -5.32 -49.67
C ASP A 232 -62.50 -6.17 -49.00
N THR A 233 -61.54 -5.52 -48.32
CA THR A 233 -60.87 -6.01 -47.08
C THR A 233 -59.83 -4.98 -46.55
N HIS A 234 -60.21 -3.79 -46.06
CA HIS A 234 -59.20 -2.79 -45.60
C HIS A 234 -59.55 -1.98 -44.34
N THR A 235 -60.21 -2.57 -43.34
CA THR A 235 -60.32 -1.93 -42.00
C THR A 235 -59.06 -2.10 -41.14
N HIS A 236 -58.13 -3.00 -41.49
CA HIS A 236 -56.91 -3.24 -40.70
C HIS A 236 -55.66 -2.48 -41.19
N THR A 237 -55.59 -2.13 -42.47
CA THR A 237 -54.44 -1.45 -43.10
C THR A 237 -54.46 0.08 -42.93
N HIS A 238 -55.65 0.67 -42.78
CA HIS A 238 -55.78 2.12 -42.54
C HIS A 238 -55.20 2.52 -41.17
N ALA A 239 -55.26 1.62 -40.18
CA ALA A 239 -54.67 1.82 -38.85
C ALA A 239 -53.13 1.82 -38.89
N THR A 240 -52.51 1.00 -39.75
CA THR A 240 -51.05 0.90 -39.85
C THR A 240 -50.44 2.13 -40.53
N LEU A 241 -51.13 2.70 -41.53
CA LEU A 241 -50.70 3.94 -42.19
C LEU A 241 -50.85 5.18 -41.29
N GLU A 242 -51.93 5.28 -40.51
CA GLU A 242 -52.10 6.36 -39.52
C GLU A 242 -51.07 6.24 -38.37
N TYR A 243 -50.71 5.02 -37.95
CA TYR A 243 -49.67 4.80 -36.94
C TYR A 243 -48.27 5.21 -37.42
N CYS A 244 -47.91 4.90 -38.68
CA CYS A 244 -46.67 5.37 -39.30
C CYS A 244 -46.64 6.90 -39.43
N LYS A 245 -47.76 7.51 -39.83
CA LYS A 245 -47.90 8.98 -39.95
C LYS A 245 -47.76 9.69 -38.60
N THR A 246 -48.33 9.11 -37.55
CA THR A 246 -48.23 9.62 -36.17
C THR A 246 -46.82 9.46 -35.60
N SER A 247 -46.13 8.36 -35.91
CA SER A 247 -44.75 8.12 -35.47
C SER A 247 -43.75 9.03 -36.17
N ILE A 248 -43.92 9.30 -37.47
CA ILE A 248 -43.09 10.24 -38.23
C ILE A 248 -43.27 11.68 -37.71
N ASN A 249 -44.51 12.11 -37.44
CA ASN A 249 -44.76 13.45 -36.88
C ASN A 249 -44.23 13.63 -35.45
N LYS A 250 -44.11 12.55 -34.66
CA LYS A 250 -43.52 12.60 -33.31
C LYS A 250 -41.99 12.70 -33.32
N CYS A 251 -41.32 12.16 -34.33
CA CYS A 251 -39.85 12.27 -34.46
C CYS A 251 -39.37 13.61 -35.03
N SER A 252 -40.25 14.44 -35.59
CA SER A 252 -39.88 15.74 -36.17
C SER A 252 -40.06 16.93 -35.20
N ILE A 253 -40.42 16.69 -33.92
CA ILE A 253 -40.75 17.72 -32.91
C ILE A 253 -39.83 17.65 -31.66
N ASN A 254 -38.81 16.80 -31.64
CA ASN A 254 -37.73 16.85 -30.63
C ASN A 254 -36.39 17.08 -31.32
#